data_AF-A0A7C6XNA5-F1
#
_entry.id   AF-A0A7C6XNA5-F1
#
_cell.length_a   1.000
_cell.length_b   1.000
_cell.length_c   1.000
_cell.angle_alpha   90.00
_cell.angle_beta   90.00
_cell.angle_gamma   90.00
#
_symmetry.space_group_name_H-M   'P 1'
#
loop_
_entity.id
_entity.type
_entity.pdbx_description
1 polymer ?
#
loop_
_entity_poly.entity_id
_entity_poly.type
_entity_poly.pdbx_seq_one_letter_code
_entity_poly.pdbx_strand_id
1 'polypeptide(L)'
;MSNAIEEARPTKKTPLRAALSSWTGSALEYYDFAVYGTAAALVLNTLFFPETTAPGIAILLAMGTVGVAYVVRPLGALIMGPLGDRLGRKFVLMLTLFLMGISTFAVGCLPTYDQVGMLAPILLVLCRIIQGLSASGEQASAISVSLEHSAEEKRSWTTSWTLHGTQFGTLLATAVFIPFTAFLPDDALFSWGWRVPFWLSAIVVLTAWLIRRGLEEPPAFKEARADNPPLMQVFRWHKAAVVRVAVCAMVNTVNMVFTVWSLSFATSIVGLERSTMLLVSVIANGVALFAIPAAALLSDRFGRKPVFITGAVGSGLMMFPYLGAVSAGNWPLIFLFGAIMSGCAYSLANSIWPSFYAEMFPTTARVTGLALGTQVG
;
A
#
# COMPACT_ATOMS: atom_id res chain seq x y z
N MET A 1 -1.12 18.05 53.97
CA MET A 1 -1.37 16.77 53.26
C MET A 1 -2.70 16.85 52.51
N SER A 2 -2.76 17.61 51.44
CA SER A 2 -3.83 17.55 50.43
C SER A 2 -3.30 18.26 49.18
N ASN A 3 -3.63 17.73 48.01
CA ASN A 3 -3.23 18.14 46.65
C ASN A 3 -2.03 17.36 46.05
N ALA A 4 -2.35 16.23 45.39
CA ALA A 4 -1.69 15.77 44.16
C ALA A 4 -2.37 14.49 43.63
N ILE A 5 -3.65 14.59 43.26
CA ILE A 5 -4.24 13.69 42.26
C ILE A 5 -4.86 14.62 41.23
N GLU A 6 -4.00 15.18 40.39
CA GLU A 6 -4.44 15.82 39.16
C GLU A 6 -4.80 14.68 38.21
N GLU A 7 -6.08 14.32 38.20
CA GLU A 7 -6.66 13.40 37.23
C GLU A 7 -6.24 13.84 35.82
N ALA A 8 -5.38 13.03 35.19
CA ALA A 8 -5.08 13.15 33.77
C ALA A 8 -6.39 13.03 32.99
N ARG A 9 -6.96 14.18 32.61
CA ARG A 9 -8.15 14.25 31.76
C ARG A 9 -7.91 13.36 30.53
N PRO A 10 -8.82 12.42 30.20
CA PRO A 10 -8.66 11.60 29.01
C PRO A 10 -8.67 12.55 27.80
N THR A 11 -7.51 12.68 27.13
CA THR A 11 -7.43 13.37 25.86
C THR A 11 -8.50 12.77 24.95
N LYS A 12 -9.40 13.61 24.43
CA LYS A 12 -10.46 13.16 23.51
C LYS A 12 -9.80 12.51 22.30
N LYS A 13 -9.62 11.19 22.36
CA LYS A 13 -9.19 10.35 21.24
C LYS A 13 -10.12 10.71 20.08
N THR A 14 -9.59 11.31 19.02
CA THR A 14 -10.39 11.76 17.88
C THR A 14 -10.21 10.75 16.74
N PRO A 15 -10.89 9.58 16.78
CA PRO A 15 -10.66 8.48 15.85
C PRO A 15 -10.86 8.90 14.39
N LEU A 16 -11.76 9.85 14.13
CA LEU A 16 -12.00 10.37 12.79
C LEU A 16 -10.80 11.15 12.24
N ARG A 17 -10.12 11.96 13.06
CA ARG A 17 -8.94 12.71 12.61
C ARG A 17 -7.75 11.78 12.33
N ALA A 18 -7.57 10.75 13.16
CA ALA A 18 -6.57 9.73 12.94
C ALA A 18 -6.86 8.89 11.68
N ALA A 19 -8.12 8.47 11.48
CA ALA A 19 -8.55 7.76 10.28
C ALA A 19 -8.33 8.59 9.00
N LEU A 20 -8.72 9.88 9.01
CA LEU A 20 -8.51 10.78 7.87
C LEU A 20 -7.02 11.04 7.59
N SER A 21 -6.20 11.15 8.64
CA SER A 21 -4.75 11.27 8.50
C SER A 21 -4.12 10.01 7.85
N SER A 22 -4.55 8.82 8.26
CA SER A 22 -4.06 7.57 7.68
C SER A 22 -4.58 7.37 6.25
N TRP A 23 -5.85 7.68 5.98
CA TRP A 23 -6.45 7.62 4.64
C TRP A 23 -5.76 8.57 3.67
N THR A 24 -5.52 9.82 4.07
CA THR A 24 -4.79 10.78 3.23
C THR A 24 -3.37 10.29 2.96
N GLY A 25 -2.65 9.83 3.98
CA GLY A 25 -1.33 9.22 3.82
C GLY A 25 -1.23 8.14 2.78
N SER A 26 -2.11 7.15 2.89
CA SER A 26 -2.13 6.01 1.99
C SER A 26 -2.65 6.36 0.60
N ALA A 27 -3.59 7.32 0.48
CA ALA A 27 -3.99 7.85 -0.82
C ALA A 27 -2.85 8.55 -1.55
N LEU A 28 -2.06 9.32 -0.82
CA LEU A 28 -0.87 9.96 -1.34
C LEU A 28 0.19 8.97 -1.82
N GLU A 29 0.50 7.98 -0.98
CA GLU A 29 1.48 6.96 -1.31
C GLU A 29 1.09 6.24 -2.61
N TYR A 30 -0.17 5.79 -2.69
CA TYR A 30 -0.65 5.03 -3.84
C TYR A 30 -0.93 5.89 -5.06
N TYR A 31 -1.18 7.19 -4.91
CA TYR A 31 -1.19 8.13 -6.02
C TYR A 31 0.17 8.16 -6.70
N ASP A 32 1.25 8.41 -5.96
CA ASP A 32 2.61 8.51 -6.51
C ASP A 32 3.09 7.19 -7.16
N PHE A 33 2.77 6.04 -6.54
CA PHE A 33 3.06 4.73 -7.15
C PHE A 33 2.29 4.51 -8.44
N ALA A 34 0.99 4.81 -8.46
CA ALA A 34 0.13 4.58 -9.62
C ALA A 34 0.41 5.57 -10.76
N VAL A 35 0.68 6.84 -10.46
CA VAL A 35 1.10 7.87 -11.44
C VAL A 35 2.34 7.37 -12.17
N TYR A 36 3.33 6.85 -11.43
CA TYR A 36 4.51 6.32 -12.08
C TYR A 36 4.26 5.04 -12.85
N GLY A 37 3.53 4.08 -12.30
CA GLY A 37 3.24 2.83 -13.01
C GLY A 37 2.55 3.10 -14.35
N THR A 38 1.61 4.06 -14.36
CA THR A 38 0.93 4.53 -15.57
C THR A 38 1.91 5.20 -16.53
N ALA A 39 2.72 6.14 -16.05
CA ALA A 39 3.73 6.81 -16.88
C ALA A 39 4.76 5.84 -17.45
N ALA A 40 5.20 4.85 -16.67
CA ALA A 40 6.20 3.87 -17.07
C ALA A 40 5.69 2.96 -18.19
N ALA A 41 4.39 2.65 -18.18
CA ALA A 41 3.77 1.87 -19.24
C ALA A 41 3.51 2.68 -20.53
N LEU A 42 3.22 3.98 -20.40
CA LEU A 42 2.74 4.80 -21.52
C LEU A 42 3.81 5.69 -22.16
N VAL A 43 4.75 6.20 -21.37
CA VAL A 43 5.64 7.30 -21.80
C VAL A 43 7.11 7.09 -21.44
N LEU A 44 7.43 6.61 -20.23
CA LEU A 44 8.84 6.51 -19.80
C LEU A 44 9.59 5.37 -20.50
N ASN A 45 8.88 4.36 -21.00
CA ASN A 45 9.42 3.29 -21.82
C ASN A 45 10.09 3.82 -23.11
N THR A 46 9.61 4.91 -23.69
CA THR A 46 10.22 5.52 -24.89
C THR A 46 11.17 6.66 -24.54
N LEU A 47 10.85 7.47 -23.52
CA LEU A 47 11.61 8.70 -23.21
C LEU A 47 12.93 8.47 -22.46
N PHE A 48 13.04 7.37 -21.71
CA PHE A 48 14.20 7.11 -20.83
C PHE A 48 15.10 5.98 -21.32
N PHE A 49 14.76 5.34 -22.44
CA PHE A 49 15.52 4.24 -23.01
C PHE A 49 15.84 4.52 -24.49
N PRO A 50 16.93 3.94 -25.04
CA PRO A 50 17.29 4.17 -26.42
C PRO A 50 16.21 3.69 -27.40
N GLU A 51 15.93 4.45 -28.46
CA GLU A 51 15.00 4.07 -29.54
C GLU A 51 15.38 2.75 -30.24
N THR A 52 16.66 2.40 -30.21
CA THR A 52 17.17 1.12 -30.76
C THR A 52 16.75 -0.09 -29.93
N THR A 53 16.19 0.11 -28.75
CA THR A 53 15.71 -0.96 -27.88
C THR A 53 14.39 -1.49 -28.42
N ALA A 54 14.28 -2.80 -28.62
CA ALA A 54 13.03 -3.41 -29.03
C ALA A 54 11.89 -3.00 -28.07
N PRO A 55 10.68 -2.63 -28.56
CA PRO A 55 9.61 -2.06 -27.72
C PRO A 55 9.25 -2.90 -26.49
N GLY A 56 9.26 -4.23 -26.63
CA GLY A 56 9.03 -5.15 -25.51
C GLY A 56 10.11 -5.06 -24.42
N ILE A 57 11.38 -4.88 -24.80
CA ILE A 57 12.49 -4.72 -23.85
C ILE A 57 12.41 -3.36 -23.15
N ALA A 58 12.05 -2.29 -23.88
CA ALA A 58 11.90 -0.96 -23.30
C ALA A 58 10.79 -0.90 -22.24
N ILE A 59 9.66 -1.57 -22.48
CA ILE A 59 8.59 -1.77 -21.49
C ILE A 59 9.11 -2.56 -20.29
N LEU A 60 9.82 -3.67 -20.51
CA LEU A 60 10.38 -4.48 -19.43
C LEU A 60 11.37 -3.69 -18.56
N LEU A 61 12.20 -2.83 -19.17
CA LEU A 61 13.12 -1.98 -18.43
C LEU A 61 12.39 -0.90 -17.63
N ALA A 62 11.37 -0.26 -18.21
CA ALA A 62 10.53 0.73 -17.52
C ALA A 62 9.68 0.11 -16.40
N MET A 63 9.19 -1.12 -16.57
CA MET A 63 8.55 -1.87 -15.49
C MET A 63 9.57 -2.37 -14.47
N GLY A 64 10.79 -2.68 -14.90
CA GLY A 64 11.91 -3.05 -14.05
C GLY A 64 12.24 -1.96 -13.02
N THR A 65 12.18 -0.69 -13.42
CA THR A 65 12.38 0.43 -12.48
C THR A 65 11.25 0.54 -11.44
N VAL A 66 10.01 0.14 -11.78
CA VAL A 66 8.93 -0.05 -10.79
C VAL A 66 9.32 -1.16 -9.81
N GLY A 67 9.83 -2.29 -10.33
CA GLY A 67 10.29 -3.43 -9.55
C GLY A 67 11.42 -3.08 -8.57
N VAL A 68 12.37 -2.22 -8.96
CA VAL A 68 13.44 -1.73 -8.07
C VAL A 68 12.87 -1.11 -6.80
N ALA A 69 11.81 -0.29 -6.90
CA ALA A 69 11.19 0.31 -5.72
C ALA A 69 10.66 -0.76 -4.75
N TYR A 70 10.10 -1.86 -5.24
CA TYR A 70 9.64 -2.98 -4.42
C TYR A 70 10.79 -3.76 -3.78
N VAL A 71 11.87 -4.01 -4.51
CA VAL A 71 13.07 -4.69 -3.98
C VAL A 71 13.75 -3.88 -2.88
N VAL A 72 13.68 -2.55 -2.96
CA VAL A 72 14.28 -1.64 -1.99
C VAL A 72 13.41 -1.47 -0.72
N ARG A 73 12.11 -1.76 -0.77
CA ARG A 73 11.21 -1.61 0.39
C ARG A 73 11.66 -2.38 1.65
N PRO A 74 12.10 -3.66 1.58
CA PRO A 74 12.68 -4.34 2.74
C PRO A 74 13.89 -3.61 3.34
N LEU A 75 14.77 -3.06 2.49
CA LEU A 75 15.92 -2.26 2.96
C LEU A 75 15.45 -0.96 3.60
N GLY A 76 14.43 -0.33 3.03
CA GLY A 76 13.77 0.83 3.63
C GLY A 76 13.19 0.52 5.00
N ALA A 77 12.55 -0.64 5.17
CA ALA A 77 11.94 -1.05 6.44
C ALA A 77 13.00 -1.20 7.54
N LEU A 78 14.21 -1.65 7.20
CA LEU A 78 15.36 -1.71 8.12
C LEU A 78 15.87 -0.33 8.56
N ILE A 79 15.63 0.73 7.76
CA ILE A 79 16.07 2.10 8.04
C ILE A 79 14.95 2.90 8.72
N MET A 80 13.78 2.95 8.08
CA MET A 80 12.64 3.75 8.51
C MET A 80 11.95 3.17 9.76
N GLY A 81 11.97 1.85 9.94
CA GLY A 81 11.42 1.20 11.12
C GLY A 81 12.06 1.71 12.42
N PRO A 82 13.39 1.53 12.61
CA PRO A 82 14.08 2.01 13.80
C PRO A 82 14.02 3.53 13.97
N LEU A 83 13.99 4.26 12.86
CA LEU A 83 13.85 5.71 12.88
C LEU A 83 12.48 6.11 13.45
N GLY A 84 11.42 5.38 13.11
CA GLY A 84 10.07 5.61 13.60
C GLY A 84 9.91 5.22 15.07
N ASP A 85 10.58 4.14 15.48
CA ASP A 85 10.61 3.69 16.86
C ASP A 85 11.51 4.58 17.76
N ARG A 86 12.50 5.32 17.22
CA ARG A 86 13.41 6.20 17.99
C ARG A 86 13.06 7.68 17.96
N LEU A 87 12.74 8.24 16.79
CA LEU A 87 12.49 9.67 16.57
C LEU A 87 10.99 10.01 16.54
N GLY A 88 10.13 8.99 16.55
CA GLY A 88 8.69 9.14 16.60
C GLY A 88 8.03 8.93 15.24
N ARG A 89 6.76 8.49 15.30
CA ARG A 89 5.99 8.15 14.09
C ARG A 89 5.66 9.37 13.26
N LYS A 90 5.41 10.52 13.90
CA LYS A 90 5.18 11.79 13.19
C LYS A 90 6.41 12.18 12.36
N PHE A 91 7.59 12.03 12.94
CA PHE A 91 8.84 12.31 12.23
C PHE A 91 8.98 11.45 10.98
N VAL A 92 8.82 10.12 11.09
CA VAL A 92 8.91 9.23 9.93
C VAL A 92 7.81 9.50 8.91
N LEU A 93 6.56 9.71 9.33
CA LEU A 93 5.48 10.06 8.41
C LEU A 93 5.73 11.37 7.64
N MET A 94 6.40 12.35 8.26
CA MET A 94 6.80 13.58 7.56
C MET A 94 7.99 13.35 6.65
N LEU A 95 9.01 12.64 7.13
CA LEU A 95 10.19 12.30 6.34
C LEU A 95 9.79 11.55 5.07
N THR A 96 8.96 10.52 5.20
CA THR A 96 8.52 9.71 4.05
C THR A 96 7.68 10.53 3.08
N LEU A 97 6.78 11.37 3.59
CA LEU A 97 5.98 12.27 2.76
C LEU A 97 6.85 13.19 1.89
N PHE A 98 7.83 13.86 2.47
CA PHE A 98 8.71 14.75 1.72
C PHE A 98 9.64 13.99 0.79
N LEU A 99 10.24 12.89 1.26
CA LEU A 99 11.18 12.10 0.48
C LEU A 99 10.52 11.49 -0.76
N MET A 100 9.29 11.01 -0.61
CA MET A 100 8.48 10.47 -1.70
C MET A 100 8.04 11.57 -2.66
N GLY A 101 7.45 12.65 -2.13
CA GLY A 101 6.97 13.79 -2.90
C GLY A 101 8.04 14.50 -3.73
N ILE A 102 9.20 14.79 -3.11
CA ILE A 102 10.34 15.41 -3.79
C ILE A 102 10.84 14.48 -4.91
N SER A 103 10.91 13.18 -4.65
CA SER A 103 11.33 12.21 -5.67
C SER A 103 10.33 12.12 -6.82
N THR A 104 9.02 12.15 -6.53
CA THR A 104 7.96 12.12 -7.56
C THR A 104 8.01 13.39 -8.41
N PHE A 105 8.15 14.55 -7.79
CA PHE A 105 8.33 15.81 -8.49
C PHE A 105 9.62 15.82 -9.32
N ALA A 106 10.72 15.31 -8.77
CA ALA A 106 12.01 15.23 -9.45
C ALA A 106 11.93 14.38 -10.73
N VAL A 107 11.16 13.29 -10.75
CA VAL A 107 10.92 12.49 -11.97
C VAL A 107 10.33 13.34 -13.09
N GLY A 108 9.38 14.23 -12.80
CA GLY A 108 8.83 15.17 -13.78
C GLY A 108 9.83 16.23 -14.26
N CYS A 109 10.93 16.44 -13.54
CA CYS A 109 11.99 17.37 -13.89
C CYS A 109 13.19 16.69 -14.59
N LEU A 110 13.21 15.36 -14.69
CA LEU A 110 14.34 14.65 -15.28
C LEU A 110 14.51 14.96 -16.79
N PRO A 111 15.75 15.00 -17.27
CA PRO A 111 16.03 15.02 -18.71
C PRO A 111 15.74 13.67 -19.36
N THR A 112 15.41 13.67 -20.65
CA THR A 112 15.14 12.46 -21.43
C THR A 112 16.43 11.81 -21.96
N TYR A 113 16.33 10.58 -22.46
CA TYR A 113 17.46 9.84 -23.02
C TYR A 113 18.13 10.61 -24.16
N ASP A 114 17.35 11.29 -25.01
CA ASP A 114 17.91 12.08 -26.12
C ASP A 114 18.76 13.28 -25.66
N GLN A 115 18.54 13.76 -24.42
CA GLN A 115 19.25 14.92 -23.88
C GLN A 115 20.55 14.54 -23.18
N VAL A 116 20.56 13.44 -22.43
CA VAL A 116 21.69 13.07 -21.54
C VAL A 116 22.10 11.59 -21.61
N GLY A 117 21.52 10.82 -22.53
CA GLY A 117 21.78 9.40 -22.70
C GLY A 117 21.47 8.57 -21.45
N MET A 118 22.39 7.65 -21.12
CA MET A 118 22.23 6.67 -20.03
C MET A 118 22.07 7.31 -18.64
N LEU A 119 22.38 8.60 -18.47
CA LEU A 119 22.11 9.30 -17.20
C LEU A 119 20.61 9.41 -16.90
N ALA A 120 19.75 9.50 -17.91
CA ALA A 120 18.30 9.59 -17.73
C ALA A 120 17.73 8.38 -16.95
N PRO A 121 17.92 7.12 -17.40
CA PRO A 121 17.42 5.96 -16.67
C PRO A 121 18.12 5.76 -15.32
N ILE A 122 19.40 6.16 -15.16
CA ILE A 122 20.08 6.10 -13.86
C ILE A 122 19.42 7.03 -12.84
N LEU A 123 19.17 8.29 -13.22
CA LEU A 123 18.48 9.25 -12.35
C LEU A 123 17.06 8.81 -12.03
N LEU A 124 16.37 8.21 -13.00
CA LEU A 124 15.05 7.62 -12.82
C LEU A 124 15.08 6.51 -11.76
N VAL A 125 16.05 5.60 -11.85
CA VAL A 125 16.26 4.51 -10.87
C VAL A 125 16.62 5.06 -9.50
N LEU A 126 17.45 6.10 -9.41
CA LEU A 126 17.79 6.73 -8.13
C LEU A 126 16.54 7.32 -7.45
N CYS A 127 15.68 8.01 -8.20
CA CYS A 127 14.40 8.49 -7.68
C CYS A 127 13.53 7.32 -7.19
N ARG A 128 13.53 6.18 -7.90
CA ARG A 128 12.78 4.97 -7.50
C ARG A 128 13.31 4.34 -6.23
N ILE A 129 14.63 4.29 -6.05
CA ILE A 129 15.25 3.78 -4.82
C ILE A 129 14.81 4.65 -3.65
N ILE A 130 14.89 5.97 -3.77
CA ILE A 130 14.48 6.91 -2.71
C ILE A 130 12.99 6.76 -2.37
N GLN A 131 12.12 6.62 -3.37
CA GLN A 131 10.68 6.37 -3.13
C GLN A 131 10.42 5.00 -2.48
N GLY A 132 11.10 3.95 -2.92
CA GLY A 132 10.99 2.61 -2.33
C GLY A 132 11.40 2.59 -0.86
N LEU A 133 12.50 3.27 -0.52
CA LEU A 133 12.94 3.45 0.87
C LEU A 133 11.88 4.19 1.69
N SER A 134 11.31 5.26 1.13
CA SER A 134 10.27 6.06 1.79
C SER A 134 9.00 5.26 2.10
N ALA A 135 8.45 4.58 1.08
CA ALA A 135 7.20 3.84 1.16
C ALA A 135 7.19 2.77 2.26
N SER A 136 8.35 2.16 2.53
CA SER A 136 8.49 1.08 3.50
C SER A 136 8.09 1.43 4.93
N GLY A 137 8.30 2.68 5.35
CA GLY A 137 8.01 3.16 6.71
C GLY A 137 6.65 3.85 6.84
N GLU A 138 6.09 4.33 5.73
CA GLU A 138 4.85 5.10 5.71
C GLU A 138 3.68 4.25 6.18
N GLN A 139 3.42 3.14 5.50
CA GLN A 139 2.26 2.29 5.76
C GLN A 139 2.28 1.74 7.18
N ALA A 140 3.43 1.24 7.65
CA ALA A 140 3.59 0.73 9.00
C ALA A 140 3.39 1.83 10.06
N SER A 141 3.90 3.03 9.82
CA SER A 141 3.72 4.18 10.73
C SER A 141 2.27 4.67 10.73
N ALA A 142 1.61 4.73 9.57
CA ALA A 142 0.23 5.18 9.42
C ALA A 142 -0.76 4.23 10.12
N ILE A 143 -0.54 2.91 9.99
CA ILE A 143 -1.28 1.88 10.72
C ILE A 143 -1.05 2.04 12.23
N SER A 144 0.21 2.20 12.65
CA SER A 144 0.56 2.32 14.07
C SER A 144 -0.03 3.57 14.73
N VAL A 145 -0.03 4.72 14.04
CA VAL A 145 -0.67 5.97 14.49
C VAL A 145 -2.19 5.82 14.58
N SER A 146 -2.80 5.18 13.57
CA SER A 146 -4.25 4.90 13.57
C SER A 146 -4.65 4.06 14.78
N LEU A 147 -3.90 3.00 15.08
CA LEU A 147 -4.17 2.09 16.18
C LEU A 147 -4.03 2.73 17.55
N GLU A 148 -3.07 3.63 17.74
CA GLU A 148 -2.83 4.28 19.03
C GLU A 148 -3.84 5.37 19.37
N HIS A 149 -4.42 6.00 18.36
CA HIS A 149 -5.50 6.98 18.55
C HIS A 149 -6.90 6.35 18.55
N SER A 150 -6.99 5.05 18.29
CA SER A 150 -8.26 4.30 18.27
C SER A 150 -8.58 3.68 19.63
N ALA A 151 -9.88 3.63 19.97
CA ALA A 151 -10.37 2.76 21.04
C ALA A 151 -10.15 1.29 20.64
N GLU A 152 -9.86 0.41 21.62
CA GLU A 152 -9.53 -0.99 21.37
C GLU A 152 -10.57 -1.74 20.54
N GLU A 153 -11.84 -1.40 20.71
CA GLU A 153 -13.00 -1.99 20.04
C GLU A 153 -13.25 -1.48 18.60
N LYS A 154 -12.48 -0.49 18.13
CA LYS A 154 -12.68 0.13 16.80
C LYS A 154 -11.41 0.14 15.96
N ARG A 155 -10.40 -0.62 16.38
CA ARG A 155 -9.07 -0.62 15.76
C ARG A 155 -9.13 -1.10 14.32
N SER A 156 -9.86 -2.18 14.05
CA SER A 156 -9.98 -2.73 12.69
C SER A 156 -10.75 -1.78 11.76
N TRP A 157 -11.80 -1.13 12.28
CA TRP A 157 -12.53 -0.08 11.55
C TRP A 157 -11.67 1.15 11.21
N THR A 158 -10.87 1.67 12.14
CA THR A 158 -10.02 2.84 11.83
C THR A 158 -8.90 2.46 10.86
N THR A 159 -8.36 1.23 10.94
CA THR A 159 -7.32 0.78 10.00
C THR A 159 -7.84 0.46 8.60
N SER A 160 -9.12 0.12 8.44
CA SER A 160 -9.69 -0.13 7.10
C SER A 160 -9.75 1.16 6.25
N TRP A 161 -9.84 2.33 6.89
CA TRP A 161 -9.74 3.62 6.19
C TRP A 161 -8.40 3.79 5.47
N THR A 162 -7.31 3.24 6.01
CA THR A 162 -6.00 3.22 5.34
C THR A 162 -6.08 2.51 3.98
N LEU A 163 -6.75 1.35 3.93
CA LEU A 163 -6.98 0.58 2.69
C LEU A 163 -7.91 1.29 1.70
N HIS A 164 -8.92 2.00 2.19
CA HIS A 164 -9.72 2.85 1.30
C HIS A 164 -8.90 4.01 0.72
N GLY A 165 -7.93 4.52 1.49
CA GLY A 165 -6.98 5.54 1.03
C GLY A 165 -6.17 5.04 -0.16
N THR A 166 -5.58 3.84 -0.05
CA THR A 166 -4.76 3.27 -1.13
C THR A 166 -5.52 3.18 -2.46
N GLN A 167 -6.76 2.68 -2.42
CA GLN A 167 -7.62 2.56 -3.59
C GLN A 167 -7.95 3.92 -4.20
N PHE A 168 -8.32 4.90 -3.36
CA PHE A 168 -8.60 6.26 -3.82
C PHE A 168 -7.38 6.90 -4.50
N GLY A 169 -6.19 6.73 -3.92
CA GLY A 169 -4.93 7.24 -4.48
C GLY A 169 -4.66 6.71 -5.89
N THR A 170 -4.80 5.40 -6.08
CA THR A 170 -4.63 4.77 -7.40
C THR A 170 -5.64 5.28 -8.43
N LEU A 171 -6.92 5.41 -8.05
CA LEU A 171 -7.95 5.94 -8.94
C LEU A 171 -7.68 7.40 -9.32
N LEU A 172 -7.27 8.23 -8.36
CA LEU A 172 -6.93 9.62 -8.61
C LEU A 172 -5.76 9.75 -9.59
N ALA A 173 -4.73 8.91 -9.44
CA ALA A 173 -3.59 8.89 -10.35
C ALA A 173 -4.01 8.59 -11.80
N THR A 174 -4.83 7.56 -11.99
CA THR A 174 -5.36 7.21 -13.32
C THR A 174 -6.24 8.33 -13.87
N ALA A 175 -7.12 8.90 -13.05
CA ALA A 175 -8.00 10.01 -13.46
C ALA A 175 -7.21 11.24 -13.91
N VAL A 176 -6.07 11.53 -13.27
CA VAL A 176 -5.18 12.64 -13.66
C VAL A 176 -4.53 12.39 -15.02
N PHE A 177 -4.20 11.14 -15.37
CA PHE A 177 -3.60 10.83 -16.68
C PHE A 177 -4.59 10.89 -17.85
N ILE A 178 -5.87 10.58 -17.63
CA ILE A 178 -6.88 10.47 -18.69
C ILE A 178 -6.94 11.72 -19.59
N PRO A 179 -7.07 12.96 -19.06
CA PRO A 179 -7.12 14.15 -19.90
C PRO A 179 -5.88 14.32 -20.77
N PHE A 180 -4.70 13.97 -20.26
CA PHE A 180 -3.46 14.11 -21.02
C PHE A 180 -3.38 13.11 -22.16
N THR A 181 -3.83 11.87 -21.93
CA THR A 181 -3.84 10.83 -22.97
C THR A 181 -5.00 10.97 -23.96
N ALA A 182 -6.11 11.59 -23.55
CA ALA A 182 -7.31 11.68 -24.38
C ALA A 182 -7.36 12.96 -25.24
N PHE A 183 -6.75 14.06 -24.78
CA PHE A 183 -6.89 15.37 -25.42
C PHE A 183 -5.59 15.95 -25.96
N LEU A 184 -4.40 15.50 -25.52
CA LEU A 184 -3.16 15.96 -26.14
C LEU A 184 -2.75 15.04 -27.31
N PRO A 185 -2.26 15.61 -28.42
CA PRO A 185 -1.56 14.82 -29.43
C PRO A 185 -0.23 14.28 -28.89
N ASP A 186 0.24 13.18 -29.47
CA ASP A 186 1.38 12.40 -28.96
C ASP A 186 2.65 13.24 -28.80
N ASP A 187 2.94 14.14 -29.74
CA ASP A 187 4.07 15.07 -29.69
C ASP A 187 4.04 15.96 -28.43
N ALA A 188 2.87 16.45 -28.06
CA ALA A 188 2.68 17.26 -26.86
C ALA A 188 2.72 16.40 -25.57
N LEU A 189 2.22 15.16 -25.64
CA LEU A 189 2.27 14.21 -24.53
C LEU A 189 3.71 13.80 -24.19
N PHE A 190 4.52 13.45 -25.19
CA PHE A 190 5.91 13.01 -25.04
C PHE A 190 6.88 14.17 -24.73
N SER A 191 6.54 15.41 -25.09
CA SER A 191 7.38 16.57 -24.78
C SER A 191 7.22 17.06 -23.33
N TRP A 192 5.99 17.42 -22.91
CA TRP A 192 5.75 18.02 -21.59
C TRP A 192 4.55 17.43 -20.84
N GLY A 193 3.53 16.91 -21.55
CA GLY A 193 2.28 16.46 -20.93
C GLY A 193 2.48 15.41 -19.84
N TRP A 194 3.42 14.49 -20.05
CA TRP A 194 3.78 13.46 -19.07
C TRP A 194 4.37 14.00 -17.75
N ARG A 195 4.95 15.21 -17.75
CA ARG A 195 5.60 15.81 -16.56
C ARG A 195 4.57 16.35 -15.56
N VAL A 196 3.40 16.79 -16.04
CA VAL A 196 2.39 17.46 -15.21
C VAL A 196 1.82 16.56 -14.11
N PRO A 197 1.44 15.29 -14.36
CA PRO A 197 1.00 14.39 -13.28
C PRO A 197 2.02 14.24 -12.14
N PHE A 198 3.32 14.28 -12.47
CA PHE A 198 4.40 14.26 -11.48
C PHE A 198 4.50 15.59 -10.71
N TRP A 199 4.33 16.74 -11.36
CA TRP A 199 4.33 18.03 -10.66
C TRP A 199 3.12 18.21 -9.75
N LEU A 200 1.96 17.65 -10.12
CA LEU A 200 0.77 17.63 -9.27
C LEU A 200 1.01 16.89 -7.95
N SER A 201 2.00 15.98 -7.86
CA SER A 201 2.41 15.39 -6.58
C SER A 201 2.82 16.44 -5.55
N ALA A 202 3.34 17.61 -5.95
CA ALA A 202 3.67 18.68 -5.02
C ALA A 202 2.43 19.23 -4.30
N ILE A 203 1.32 19.40 -5.02
CA ILE A 203 0.02 19.82 -4.42
C ILE A 203 -0.44 18.75 -3.44
N VAL A 204 -0.37 17.50 -3.87
CA VAL A 204 -0.76 16.34 -3.07
C VAL A 204 0.06 16.33 -1.78
N VAL A 205 1.39 16.44 -1.86
CA VAL A 205 2.32 16.52 -0.71
C VAL A 205 2.01 17.70 0.22
N LEU A 206 1.72 18.88 -0.33
CA LEU A 206 1.34 20.06 0.46
C LEU A 206 0.05 19.82 1.24
N THR A 207 -0.97 19.23 0.60
CA THR A 207 -2.23 18.90 1.30
C THR A 207 -2.00 17.90 2.43
N ALA A 208 -1.18 16.86 2.20
CA ALA A 208 -0.82 15.89 3.24
C ALA A 208 -0.09 16.55 4.41
N TRP A 209 0.86 17.44 4.10
CA TRP A 209 1.61 18.16 5.12
C TRP A 209 0.70 19.06 5.96
N LEU A 210 -0.23 19.78 5.33
CA LEU A 210 -1.21 20.63 6.01
C LEU A 210 -2.13 19.83 6.95
N ILE A 211 -2.45 18.59 6.59
CA ILE A 211 -3.27 17.69 7.42
C ILE A 211 -2.42 17.09 8.55
N ARG A 212 -1.19 16.65 8.24
CA ARG A 212 -0.31 15.97 9.20
C ARG A 212 0.37 16.90 10.21
N ARG A 213 0.52 18.20 9.90
CA ARG A 213 1.16 19.15 10.84
C ARG A 213 0.42 19.22 12.18
N GLY A 214 -0.91 19.02 12.16
CA GLY A 214 -1.78 19.02 13.33
C GLY A 214 -1.87 17.70 14.10
N LEU A 215 -1.15 16.64 13.69
CA LEU A 215 -1.07 15.40 14.47
C LEU A 215 -0.20 15.60 15.71
N GLU A 216 -0.74 15.28 16.88
CA GLU A 216 0.03 15.18 18.11
C GLU A 216 0.73 13.82 18.17
N GLU A 217 1.92 13.77 18.77
CA GLU A 217 2.58 12.49 19.01
C GLU A 217 1.80 11.69 20.05
N PRO A 218 1.58 10.38 19.82
CA PRO A 218 0.89 9.54 20.78
C PRO A 218 1.55 9.60 22.17
N PRO A 219 0.78 9.74 23.27
CA PRO A 219 1.33 9.85 24.62
C PRO A 219 2.21 8.65 25.02
N ALA A 220 1.92 7.46 24.48
CA ALA A 220 2.71 6.24 24.68
C ALA A 220 4.16 6.31 24.16
N PHE A 221 4.47 7.24 23.24
CA PHE A 221 5.84 7.46 22.76
C PHE A 221 6.70 8.26 23.74
N LYS A 222 6.08 9.15 24.53
CA LYS A 222 6.80 9.99 25.51
C LYS A 222 7.30 9.22 26.72
N GLU A 223 6.64 8.12 27.08
CA GLU A 223 6.96 7.31 28.26
C GLU A 223 7.93 6.15 27.94
N ALA A 224 8.05 5.74 26.68
CA ALA A 224 8.82 4.57 26.26
C ALA A 224 10.13 4.94 25.52
N ARG A 225 10.96 5.81 26.10
CA ARG A 225 12.38 5.92 25.68
C ARG A 225 13.14 4.70 26.21
N ALA A 226 13.12 3.60 25.46
CA ALA A 226 13.95 2.45 25.78
C ALA A 226 15.42 2.71 25.37
N ASP A 227 16.35 2.47 26.29
CA ASP A 227 17.81 2.61 26.08
C ASP A 227 18.39 1.65 25.01
N ASN A 228 17.61 0.67 24.52
CA ASN A 228 18.07 -0.37 23.60
C ASN A 228 17.61 -0.15 22.14
N PRO A 229 18.46 -0.42 21.12
CA PRO A 229 18.10 -0.27 19.71
C PRO A 229 16.84 -1.10 19.32
N PRO A 230 15.77 -0.48 18.78
CA PRO A 230 14.54 -1.18 18.41
C PRO A 230 14.76 -2.36 17.45
N LEU A 231 15.66 -2.19 16.47
CA LEU A 231 16.05 -3.25 15.52
C LEU A 231 16.66 -4.47 16.24
N MET A 232 17.52 -4.21 17.23
CA MET A 232 18.13 -5.26 18.06
C MET A 232 17.06 -5.96 18.91
N GLN A 233 16.04 -5.24 19.40
CA GLN A 233 14.94 -5.84 20.14
C GLN A 233 14.09 -6.76 19.26
N VAL A 234 13.77 -6.35 18.03
CA VAL A 234 13.02 -7.18 17.08
C VAL A 234 13.79 -8.46 16.73
N PHE A 235 15.06 -8.32 16.35
CA PHE A 235 15.90 -9.48 16.00
C PHE A 235 16.32 -10.34 17.22
N ARG A 236 16.25 -9.84 18.45
CA ARG A 236 16.61 -10.63 19.62
C ARG A 236 15.41 -11.29 20.30
N TRP A 237 14.25 -10.62 20.31
CA TRP A 237 13.10 -11.02 21.12
C TRP A 237 11.81 -11.25 20.32
N HIS A 238 11.70 -10.73 19.09
CA HIS A 238 10.45 -10.80 18.30
C HIS A 238 10.59 -11.44 16.91
N LYS A 239 11.69 -12.16 16.62
CA LYS A 239 11.89 -12.91 15.36
C LYS A 239 10.70 -13.80 14.99
N ALA A 240 10.14 -14.50 15.98
CA ALA A 240 8.98 -15.36 15.77
C ALA A 240 7.73 -14.58 15.34
N ALA A 241 7.55 -13.33 15.82
CA ALA A 241 6.45 -12.48 15.41
C ALA A 241 6.66 -11.96 13.97
N VAL A 242 7.89 -11.57 13.61
CA VAL A 242 8.23 -11.17 12.23
C VAL A 242 7.97 -12.31 11.24
N VAL A 243 8.43 -13.53 11.54
CA VAL A 243 8.19 -14.70 10.69
C VAL A 243 6.70 -15.02 10.58
N ARG A 244 5.95 -14.93 11.69
CA ARG A 244 4.48 -15.11 11.65
C ARG A 244 3.81 -14.09 10.74
N VAL A 245 4.19 -12.82 10.83
CA VAL A 245 3.63 -11.77 9.97
C VAL A 245 4.00 -12.00 8.50
N ALA A 246 5.25 -12.38 8.20
CA ALA A 246 5.66 -12.71 6.83
C ALA A 246 4.83 -13.88 6.27
N VAL A 247 4.65 -14.96 7.02
CA VAL A 247 3.80 -16.09 6.60
C VAL A 247 2.33 -15.65 6.43
N CYS A 248 1.81 -14.79 7.30
CA CYS A 248 0.45 -14.27 7.16
C CYS A 248 0.30 -13.34 5.94
N ALA A 249 1.32 -12.54 5.63
CA ALA A 249 1.34 -11.61 4.50
C ALA A 249 1.20 -12.33 3.15
N MET A 250 1.65 -13.58 3.04
CA MET A 250 1.44 -14.44 1.87
C MET A 250 -0.04 -14.64 1.50
N VAL A 251 -1.00 -14.33 2.39
CA VAL A 251 -2.43 -14.31 2.02
C VAL A 251 -2.71 -13.37 0.85
N ASN A 252 -1.90 -12.32 0.66
CA ASN A 252 -2.01 -11.41 -0.49
C ASN A 252 -1.80 -12.12 -1.84
N THR A 253 -1.09 -13.25 -1.88
CA THR A 253 -0.94 -14.08 -3.09
C THR A 253 -2.30 -14.51 -3.64
N VAL A 254 -3.30 -14.76 -2.79
CA VAL A 254 -4.67 -15.10 -3.23
C VAL A 254 -5.25 -14.00 -4.11
N ASN A 255 -5.05 -12.73 -3.76
CA ASN A 255 -5.53 -11.60 -4.54
C ASN A 255 -4.83 -11.47 -5.88
N MET A 256 -3.50 -11.62 -5.89
CA MET A 256 -2.71 -11.65 -7.13
C MET A 256 -3.16 -12.77 -8.08
N VAL A 257 -3.38 -13.97 -7.55
CA VAL A 257 -3.87 -15.10 -8.35
C VAL A 257 -5.26 -14.82 -8.90
N PHE A 258 -6.17 -14.26 -8.09
CA PHE A 258 -7.52 -13.95 -8.54
C PHE A 258 -7.56 -12.85 -9.61
N THR A 259 -6.87 -11.73 -9.38
CA THR A 259 -7.00 -10.52 -10.22
C THR A 259 -6.18 -10.59 -11.50
N VAL A 260 -4.97 -11.17 -11.44
CA VAL A 260 -4.04 -11.17 -12.56
C VAL A 260 -3.98 -12.54 -13.23
N TRP A 261 -3.64 -13.57 -12.46
CA TRP A 261 -3.39 -14.89 -13.03
C TRP A 261 -4.66 -15.55 -13.56
N SER A 262 -5.77 -15.48 -12.82
CA SER A 262 -7.03 -16.13 -13.23
C SER A 262 -7.63 -15.49 -14.49
N LEU A 263 -7.49 -14.16 -14.63
CA LEU A 263 -7.86 -13.47 -15.87
C LEU A 263 -7.01 -13.98 -17.04
N SER A 264 -5.69 -14.01 -16.87
CA SER A 264 -4.76 -14.50 -17.90
C SER A 264 -5.01 -15.96 -18.27
N PHE A 265 -5.24 -16.83 -17.28
CA PHE A 265 -5.56 -18.25 -17.46
C PHE A 265 -6.87 -18.44 -18.23
N ALA A 266 -7.93 -17.72 -17.82
CA ALA A 266 -9.22 -17.76 -18.47
C ALA A 266 -9.14 -17.31 -19.94
N THR A 267 -8.43 -16.22 -20.25
CA THR A 267 -8.38 -15.68 -21.61
C THR A 267 -7.38 -16.39 -22.51
N SER A 268 -6.22 -16.79 -22.00
CA SER A 268 -5.10 -17.27 -22.81
C SER A 268 -5.07 -18.79 -22.97
N ILE A 269 -5.59 -19.53 -21.99
CA ILE A 269 -5.56 -21.01 -21.99
C ILE A 269 -6.96 -21.57 -22.27
N VAL A 270 -7.98 -21.08 -21.56
CA VAL A 270 -9.36 -21.58 -21.72
C VAL A 270 -10.08 -20.90 -22.91
N GLY A 271 -9.68 -19.68 -23.27
CA GLY A 271 -10.29 -18.91 -24.36
C GLY A 271 -11.60 -18.20 -23.98
N LEU A 272 -11.82 -17.93 -22.69
CA LEU A 272 -12.98 -17.20 -22.19
C LEU A 272 -12.90 -15.71 -22.52
N GLU A 273 -14.07 -15.08 -22.62
CA GLU A 273 -14.19 -13.65 -22.94
C GLU A 273 -13.63 -12.76 -21.82
N ARG A 274 -12.69 -11.87 -22.17
CA ARG A 274 -12.00 -10.97 -21.24
C ARG A 274 -12.95 -10.03 -20.52
N SER A 275 -13.89 -9.41 -21.24
CA SER A 275 -14.89 -8.47 -20.70
C SER A 275 -15.71 -9.14 -19.59
N THR A 276 -16.17 -10.36 -19.82
CA THR A 276 -16.99 -11.13 -18.88
C THR A 276 -16.18 -11.54 -17.64
N MET A 277 -14.90 -11.91 -17.79
CA MET A 277 -14.01 -12.14 -16.63
C MET A 277 -13.71 -10.85 -15.83
N LEU A 278 -13.65 -9.70 -16.48
CA LEU A 278 -13.53 -8.42 -15.78
C LEU A 278 -14.79 -8.10 -14.97
N LEU A 279 -15.99 -8.44 -15.49
CA LEU A 279 -17.24 -8.31 -14.74
C LEU A 279 -17.24 -9.19 -13.46
N VAL A 280 -16.64 -10.38 -13.51
CA VAL A 280 -16.47 -11.23 -12.30
C VAL A 280 -15.67 -10.47 -11.23
N SER A 281 -14.57 -9.83 -11.62
CA SER A 281 -13.76 -9.00 -10.72
C SER A 281 -14.55 -7.81 -10.17
N VAL A 282 -15.33 -7.13 -11.01
CA VAL A 282 -16.17 -5.98 -10.57
C VAL A 282 -17.20 -6.42 -9.53
N ILE A 283 -17.91 -7.53 -9.77
CA ILE A 283 -18.90 -8.05 -8.83
C ILE A 283 -18.22 -8.49 -7.53
N ALA A 284 -17.09 -9.19 -7.60
CA ALA A 284 -16.35 -9.61 -6.42
C ALA A 284 -15.87 -8.41 -5.57
N ASN A 285 -15.36 -7.34 -6.20
CA ASN A 285 -14.98 -6.10 -5.51
C ASN A 285 -16.20 -5.35 -4.96
N GLY A 286 -17.33 -5.38 -5.66
CA GLY A 286 -18.60 -4.84 -5.16
C GLY A 286 -19.07 -5.55 -3.89
N VAL A 287 -18.97 -6.88 -3.83
CA VAL A 287 -19.23 -7.67 -2.61
C VAL A 287 -18.22 -7.33 -1.51
N ALA A 288 -16.93 -7.20 -1.86
CA ALA A 288 -15.87 -6.84 -0.93
C ALA A 288 -16.14 -5.49 -0.22
N LEU A 289 -16.73 -4.51 -0.92
CA LEU A 289 -17.06 -3.20 -0.36
C LEU A 289 -17.95 -3.29 0.88
N PHE A 290 -18.87 -4.26 0.93
CA PHE A 290 -19.74 -4.50 2.09
C PHE A 290 -19.13 -5.51 3.05
N ALA A 291 -18.41 -6.52 2.54
CA ALA A 291 -17.81 -7.56 3.35
C ALA A 291 -16.66 -7.04 4.22
N ILE A 292 -15.85 -6.08 3.74
CA ILE A 292 -14.72 -5.50 4.48
C ILE A 292 -15.19 -4.80 5.78
N PRO A 293 -16.15 -3.85 5.74
CA PRO A 293 -16.79 -3.29 6.93
C PRO A 293 -17.37 -4.35 7.88
N ALA A 294 -18.12 -5.31 7.35
CA ALA A 294 -18.76 -6.36 8.14
C ALA A 294 -17.73 -7.24 8.84
N ALA A 295 -16.66 -7.61 8.13
CA ALA A 295 -15.54 -8.38 8.65
C ALA A 295 -14.76 -7.62 9.73
N ALA A 296 -14.54 -6.32 9.55
CA ALA A 296 -13.91 -5.48 10.56
C ALA A 296 -14.73 -5.48 11.87
N LEU A 297 -16.05 -5.25 11.78
CA LEU A 297 -16.96 -5.30 12.94
C LEU A 297 -17.02 -6.70 13.59
N LEU A 298 -17.01 -7.75 12.76
CA LEU A 298 -16.99 -9.13 13.24
C LEU A 298 -15.69 -9.42 14.03
N SER A 299 -14.57 -8.90 13.54
CA SER A 299 -13.27 -9.07 14.19
C SER A 299 -13.17 -8.36 15.53
N ASP A 300 -13.83 -7.20 15.66
CA ASP A 300 -13.89 -6.45 16.92
C ASP A 300 -14.73 -7.21 17.98
N ARG A 301 -15.70 -8.06 17.57
CA ARG A 301 -16.55 -8.86 18.48
C ARG A 301 -16.02 -10.25 18.79
N PHE A 302 -15.51 -10.98 17.80
CA PHE A 302 -15.09 -12.38 17.92
C PHE A 302 -13.56 -12.56 18.05
N GLY A 303 -12.81 -11.47 17.92
CA GLY A 303 -11.35 -11.46 17.95
C GLY A 303 -10.72 -11.61 16.56
N ARG A 304 -9.52 -11.02 16.41
CA ARG A 304 -8.83 -10.91 15.11
C ARG A 304 -8.33 -12.25 14.54
N LYS A 305 -7.80 -13.13 15.40
CA LYS A 305 -7.20 -14.40 15.01
C LYS A 305 -8.17 -15.36 14.30
N PRO A 306 -9.37 -15.69 14.84
CA PRO A 306 -10.28 -16.62 14.18
C PRO A 306 -10.79 -16.07 12.84
N VAL A 307 -11.08 -14.76 12.76
CA VAL A 307 -11.59 -14.16 11.52
C VAL A 307 -10.50 -14.11 10.42
N PHE A 308 -9.25 -13.82 10.79
CA PHE A 308 -8.14 -13.87 9.83
C PHE A 308 -7.89 -15.30 9.30
N ILE A 309 -7.83 -16.30 10.19
CA ILE A 309 -7.57 -17.70 9.78
C ILE A 309 -8.73 -18.23 8.92
N THR A 310 -9.97 -17.95 9.28
CA THR A 310 -11.14 -18.37 8.49
C THR A 310 -11.14 -17.73 7.10
N GLY A 311 -10.78 -16.45 6.99
CA GLY A 311 -10.61 -15.78 5.70
C GLY A 311 -9.47 -16.35 4.86
N ALA A 312 -8.31 -16.56 5.47
CA ALA A 312 -7.12 -17.08 4.78
C ALA A 312 -7.32 -18.52 4.29
N VAL A 313 -7.78 -19.42 5.17
CA VAL A 313 -8.06 -20.81 4.82
C VAL A 313 -9.25 -20.91 3.87
N GLY A 314 -10.32 -20.16 4.14
CA GLY A 314 -11.51 -20.14 3.30
C GLY A 314 -11.22 -19.69 1.87
N SER A 315 -10.41 -18.65 1.70
CA SER A 315 -10.03 -18.16 0.37
C SER A 315 -9.08 -19.10 -0.35
N GLY A 316 -8.13 -19.74 0.36
CA GLY A 316 -7.26 -20.77 -0.20
C GLY A 316 -8.04 -22.02 -0.66
N LEU A 317 -9.00 -22.49 0.13
CA LEU A 317 -9.85 -23.63 -0.23
C LEU A 317 -10.79 -23.30 -1.40
N MET A 318 -11.34 -22.08 -1.43
CA MET A 318 -12.23 -21.63 -2.50
C MET A 318 -11.52 -21.35 -3.83
N MET A 319 -10.17 -21.29 -3.83
CA MET A 319 -9.39 -21.18 -5.07
C MET A 319 -9.59 -22.39 -5.99
N PHE A 320 -9.62 -23.61 -5.44
CA PHE A 320 -9.81 -24.82 -6.24
C PHE A 320 -11.14 -24.88 -7.01
N PRO A 321 -12.32 -24.70 -6.36
CA PRO A 321 -13.59 -24.70 -7.08
C PRO A 321 -13.72 -23.51 -8.03
N TYR A 322 -13.13 -22.36 -7.69
CA TYR A 322 -13.11 -21.21 -8.61
C TYR A 322 -12.33 -21.53 -9.89
N LEU A 323 -11.11 -22.03 -9.79
CA LEU A 323 -10.30 -22.37 -10.96
C LEU A 323 -10.87 -23.56 -11.73
N GLY A 324 -11.50 -24.52 -11.06
CA GLY A 324 -12.26 -25.60 -11.70
C GLY A 324 -13.47 -25.09 -12.48
N ALA A 325 -14.17 -24.08 -11.97
CA ALA A 325 -15.26 -23.43 -12.70
C ALA A 325 -14.75 -22.66 -13.93
N VAL A 326 -13.59 -22.00 -13.79
CA VAL A 326 -12.92 -21.31 -14.90
C VAL A 326 -12.49 -22.30 -15.98
N SER A 327 -11.87 -23.42 -15.62
CA SER A 327 -11.44 -24.44 -16.60
C SER A 327 -12.62 -25.11 -17.31
N ALA A 328 -13.75 -25.28 -16.63
CA ALA A 328 -14.98 -25.78 -17.21
C ALA A 328 -15.75 -24.75 -18.05
N GLY A 329 -15.36 -23.47 -18.02
CA GLY A 329 -16.05 -22.38 -18.73
C GLY A 329 -17.46 -22.09 -18.23
N ASN A 330 -17.80 -22.48 -16.99
CA ASN A 330 -19.15 -22.32 -16.45
C ASN A 330 -19.33 -20.94 -15.80
N TRP A 331 -19.86 -19.98 -16.57
CA TRP A 331 -20.04 -18.60 -16.13
C TRP A 331 -20.74 -18.44 -14.76
N PRO A 332 -21.94 -19.02 -14.52
CA PRO A 332 -22.59 -18.94 -13.20
C PRO A 332 -21.70 -19.34 -12.03
N LEU A 333 -20.94 -20.43 -12.17
CA LEU A 333 -20.04 -20.91 -11.12
C LEU A 333 -18.82 -20.00 -10.96
N ILE A 334 -18.28 -19.46 -12.06
CA ILE A 334 -17.18 -18.49 -12.01
C ILE A 334 -17.61 -17.24 -11.24
N PHE A 335 -18.79 -16.69 -11.52
CA PHE A 335 -19.32 -15.53 -10.80
C PHE A 335 -19.56 -15.84 -9.31
N LEU A 336 -20.19 -16.98 -9.01
CA LEU A 336 -20.48 -17.38 -7.64
C LEU A 336 -19.20 -17.60 -6.81
N PHE A 337 -18.28 -18.43 -7.31
CA PHE A 337 -17.05 -18.72 -6.59
C PHE A 337 -16.10 -17.53 -6.57
N GLY A 338 -16.06 -16.70 -7.61
CA GLY A 338 -15.29 -15.45 -7.60
C GLY A 338 -15.79 -14.47 -6.53
N ALA A 339 -17.11 -14.31 -6.41
CA ALA A 339 -17.72 -13.48 -5.38
C ALA A 339 -17.49 -14.02 -3.96
N ILE A 340 -17.63 -15.34 -3.75
CA ILE A 340 -17.39 -15.96 -2.44
C ILE A 340 -15.90 -15.90 -2.07
N MET A 341 -15.02 -16.27 -2.99
CA MET A 341 -13.58 -16.37 -2.72
C MET A 341 -12.97 -14.99 -2.49
N SER A 342 -13.11 -14.07 -3.45
CA SER A 342 -12.48 -12.75 -3.37
C SER A 342 -13.34 -11.75 -2.60
N GLY A 343 -14.65 -11.77 -2.81
CA GLY A 343 -15.56 -10.81 -2.20
C GLY A 343 -15.77 -11.04 -0.70
N CYS A 344 -15.93 -12.31 -0.29
CA CYS A 344 -16.18 -12.66 1.11
C CYS A 344 -14.92 -13.17 1.82
N ALA A 345 -14.39 -14.32 1.40
CA ALA A 345 -13.35 -15.03 2.15
C ALA A 345 -12.04 -14.23 2.23
N TYR A 346 -11.54 -13.73 1.10
CA TYR A 346 -10.34 -12.90 1.08
C TYR A 346 -10.53 -11.57 1.82
N SER A 347 -11.70 -10.93 1.66
CA SER A 347 -12.04 -9.68 2.38
C SER A 347 -12.00 -9.83 3.90
N LEU A 348 -12.32 -11.00 4.45
CA LEU A 348 -12.19 -11.27 5.89
C LEU A 348 -10.74 -11.14 6.34
N ALA A 349 -9.78 -11.72 5.62
CA ALA A 349 -8.37 -11.58 5.93
C ALA A 349 -7.85 -10.15 5.62
N ASN A 350 -8.30 -9.58 4.50
CA ASN A 350 -7.84 -8.27 4.03
C ASN A 350 -8.26 -7.11 4.95
N SER A 351 -9.45 -7.18 5.55
CA SER A 351 -9.93 -6.11 6.44
C SER A 351 -9.18 -6.04 7.78
N ILE A 352 -8.58 -7.15 8.22
CA ILE A 352 -8.08 -7.31 9.59
C ILE A 352 -6.56 -7.22 9.68
N TRP A 353 -5.83 -7.60 8.62
CA TRP A 353 -4.38 -7.70 8.64
C TRP A 353 -3.65 -6.46 9.20
N PRO A 354 -4.05 -5.20 8.93
CA PRO A 354 -3.30 -4.05 9.43
C PRO A 354 -3.31 -4.00 10.97
N SER A 355 -4.48 -4.26 11.55
CA SER A 355 -4.66 -4.31 13.00
C SER A 355 -4.02 -5.54 13.63
N PHE A 356 -4.19 -6.71 13.00
CA PHE A 356 -3.72 -7.98 13.54
C PHE A 356 -2.19 -8.08 13.55
N TYR A 357 -1.51 -7.64 12.50
CA TYR A 357 -0.05 -7.69 12.42
C TYR A 357 0.58 -6.69 13.38
N ALA A 358 0.01 -5.49 13.49
CA ALA A 358 0.52 -4.44 14.36
C ALA A 358 0.39 -4.79 15.86
N GLU A 359 -0.66 -5.52 16.25
CA GLU A 359 -0.87 -5.96 17.63
C GLU A 359 0.06 -7.10 18.07
N MET A 360 0.73 -7.80 17.14
CA MET A 360 1.72 -8.82 17.48
C MET A 360 3.03 -8.23 18.04
N PHE A 361 3.22 -6.92 17.94
CA PHE A 361 4.43 -6.24 18.38
C PHE A 361 4.16 -5.22 19.49
N PRO A 362 5.09 -5.12 20.47
CA PRO A 362 5.02 -4.07 21.48
C PRO A 362 5.18 -2.69 20.83
N THR A 363 4.62 -1.66 21.46
CA THR A 363 4.62 -0.26 20.96
C THR A 363 6.01 0.26 20.58
N THR A 364 7.06 -0.20 21.27
CA THR A 364 8.47 0.19 21.09
C THR A 364 9.13 -0.39 19.85
N ALA A 365 8.56 -1.44 19.26
CA ALA A 365 9.15 -2.17 18.14
C ALA A 365 8.13 -2.41 17.01
N ARG A 366 6.96 -1.77 17.10
CA ARG A 366 5.81 -2.05 16.24
C ARG A 366 6.04 -1.62 14.80
N VAL A 367 6.62 -0.44 14.57
CA VAL A 367 6.84 0.05 13.21
C VAL A 367 7.89 -0.82 12.52
N THR A 368 9.00 -1.12 13.20
CA THR A 368 10.04 -2.01 12.67
C THR A 368 9.51 -3.42 12.40
N GLY A 369 8.80 -4.03 13.36
CA GLY A 369 8.31 -5.39 13.24
C GLY A 369 7.26 -5.56 12.14
N LEU A 370 6.32 -4.61 12.04
CA LEU A 370 5.29 -4.60 11.00
C LEU A 370 5.91 -4.40 9.62
N ALA A 371 6.75 -3.37 9.44
CA ALA A 371 7.37 -3.07 8.16
C ALA A 371 8.26 -4.22 7.66
N LEU A 372 9.05 -4.86 8.54
CA LEU A 372 9.86 -6.01 8.13
C LEU A 372 9.01 -7.23 7.80
N GLY A 373 8.00 -7.52 8.62
CA GLY A 373 7.11 -8.67 8.41
C GLY A 373 6.37 -8.60 7.07
N THR A 374 5.79 -7.45 6.74
CA THR A 374 4.97 -7.28 5.54
C THR A 374 5.75 -7.08 4.25
N GLN A 375 7.02 -6.68 4.33
CA GLN A 375 7.84 -6.50 3.12
C GLN A 375 8.67 -7.75 2.78
N VAL A 376 8.94 -8.61 3.77
CA VAL A 376 9.63 -9.89 3.55
C VAL A 376 8.67 -10.98 3.08
N GLY A 377 7.46 -11.04 3.62
CA GLY A 377 6.41 -11.96 3.18
C GLY A 377 5.52 -11.32 2.14
#